data_AF-A0A7D9HUW2-F1
#
_entry.id   AF-A0A7D9HUW2-F1
#
_cell.length_a   1.000
_cell.length_b   1.000
_cell.length_c   1.000
_cell.angle_alpha   90.00
_cell.angle_beta   90.00
_cell.angle_gamma   90.00
#
_symmetry.space_group_name_H-M   'P 1'
#
loop_
_entity.id
_entity.type
_entity.pdbx_description
1 polymer ?
#
loop_
_entity_poly.entity_id
_entity_poly.type
_entity_poly.pdbx_seq_one_letter_code
_entity_poly.pdbx_strand_id
1 'polypeptide(L)'
;MKPLQIESVFDQEVQNLSGGELQRVALTLCLGKPADVYLIDEPSAYLDSEQRLVAAKVIKRFILHAKKTGFVVEHDFIMATYLADRVVVFDGIPSISTCARTPQSLLTGMNKFLQSLNITFRRDPTNFRPRINKLNSVKDVEQKHAGNFFFLDDE
;
A
#
# COMPACT_ATOMS: atom_id res chain seq x y z
N MET A 1 11.69 15.07 4.91
CA MET A 1 12.33 15.51 3.65
C MET A 1 13.52 14.64 3.26
N LYS A 2 14.60 14.55 4.07
CA LYS A 2 15.80 13.74 3.75
C LYS A 2 15.56 12.34 3.16
N PRO A 3 14.59 11.53 3.63
CA PRO A 3 14.40 10.19 3.10
C PRO A 3 13.97 10.16 1.62
N LEU A 4 13.26 11.17 1.12
CA LEU A 4 12.78 11.21 -0.27
C LEU A 4 13.80 11.77 -1.27
N GLN A 5 15.01 12.12 -0.81
CA GLN A 5 16.12 12.58 -1.67
C GLN A 5 15.72 13.71 -2.64
N ILE A 6 14.92 14.69 -2.18
CA ILE A 6 14.47 15.79 -3.05
C ILE A 6 15.58 16.83 -3.29
N GLU A 7 16.59 16.87 -2.42
CA GLU A 7 17.69 17.85 -2.51
C GLU A 7 18.47 17.73 -3.83
N SER A 8 18.60 16.53 -4.40
CA SER A 8 19.31 16.30 -5.67
C SER A 8 18.54 16.82 -6.90
N VAL A 9 17.26 17.17 -6.75
CA VAL A 9 16.39 17.62 -7.85
C VAL A 9 15.95 19.08 -7.71
N PHE A 10 16.45 19.82 -6.73
CA PHE A 10 16.06 21.22 -6.50
C PHE A 10 16.40 22.17 -7.66
N ASP A 11 17.56 21.98 -8.29
CA ASP A 11 18.04 22.82 -9.40
C ASP A 11 17.64 22.28 -10.78
N GLN A 12 16.90 21.17 -10.82
CA GLN A 12 16.46 20.54 -12.06
C GLN A 12 15.09 21.06 -12.49
N GLU A 13 14.91 21.30 -13.79
CA GLU A 13 13.60 21.62 -14.33
C GLU A 13 12.67 20.40 -14.23
N VAL A 14 11.42 20.63 -13.83
CA VAL A 14 10.42 19.56 -13.62
C VAL A 14 10.26 18.68 -14.86
N GLN A 15 10.37 19.26 -16.06
CA GLN A 15 10.26 18.53 -17.34
C GLN A 15 11.38 17.48 -17.57
N ASN A 16 12.51 17.61 -16.86
CA ASN A 16 13.67 16.73 -16.99
C ASN A 16 13.71 15.63 -15.93
N LEU A 17 12.78 15.64 -14.97
CA LEU A 17 12.74 14.66 -13.89
C LEU A 17 12.23 13.31 -14.38
N SER A 18 12.84 12.23 -13.88
CA SER A 18 12.32 10.88 -14.07
C SER A 18 10.98 10.67 -13.36
N GLY A 19 10.21 9.65 -13.76
CA GLY A 19 8.93 9.34 -13.13
C GLY A 19 9.02 9.14 -11.62
N GLY A 20 10.08 8.46 -11.14
CA GLY A 20 10.31 8.27 -9.70
C GLY A 20 10.66 9.56 -8.97
N GLU A 21 11.42 10.47 -9.60
CA GLU A 21 11.71 11.80 -9.04
C GLU A 21 10.44 12.65 -8.97
N LEU A 22 9.66 12.71 -10.04
CA LEU A 22 8.36 13.38 -10.09
C LEU A 22 7.44 12.86 -8.99
N GLN A 23 7.38 11.54 -8.78
CA GLN A 23 6.57 10.94 -7.74
C GLN A 23 6.99 11.39 -6.33
N ARG A 24 8.30 11.42 -6.06
CA ARG A 24 8.83 11.88 -4.76
C ARG A 24 8.57 13.37 -4.54
N VAL A 25 8.66 14.18 -5.59
CA VAL A 25 8.30 15.62 -5.55
C VAL A 25 6.81 15.79 -5.27
N ALA A 26 5.93 15.07 -5.97
CA ALA A 26 4.48 15.12 -5.77
C ALA A 26 4.09 14.72 -4.34
N LEU A 27 4.69 13.65 -3.81
CA LEU A 27 4.48 13.23 -2.43
C LEU A 27 4.93 14.29 -1.43
N THR A 28 6.07 14.92 -1.70
CA THR A 28 6.62 16.01 -0.88
C THR A 28 5.70 17.23 -0.87
N LEU A 29 5.15 17.61 -2.03
CA LEU A 29 4.18 18.70 -2.15
C LEU A 29 2.89 18.40 -1.41
N CYS A 30 2.38 17.16 -1.51
CA CYS A 30 1.17 16.73 -0.82
C CYS A 30 1.34 16.82 0.69
N LEU A 31 2.38 16.18 1.25
CA LEU A 31 2.63 16.16 2.70
C LEU A 31 3.08 17.53 3.24
N GLY A 32 3.71 18.37 2.42
CA GLY A 32 4.15 19.70 2.81
C GLY A 32 3.01 20.71 3.01
N LYS A 33 1.82 20.44 2.45
CA LYS A 33 0.64 21.29 2.63
C LYS A 33 -0.08 20.92 3.94
N PRO A 34 -0.37 21.88 4.83
CA PRO A 34 -1.20 21.62 5.99
C PRO A 34 -2.62 21.21 5.55
N ALA A 35 -3.06 20.03 5.97
CA ALA A 35 -4.40 19.53 5.72
C ALA A 35 -4.88 18.64 6.88
N ASP A 36 -6.20 18.50 7.03
CA ASP A 36 -6.80 17.57 7.99
C ASP A 36 -6.90 16.14 7.43
N VAL A 37 -7.08 16.05 6.10
CA VAL A 37 -7.18 14.81 5.35
C VAL A 37 -6.25 14.87 4.14
N TYR A 38 -5.40 13.86 4.00
CA TYR A 38 -4.54 13.66 2.83
C TYR A 38 -5.12 12.56 1.95
N LEU A 39 -5.19 12.80 0.65
CA LEU A 39 -5.56 11.80 -0.35
C LEU A 39 -4.32 11.50 -1.18
N ILE A 40 -3.89 10.24 -1.19
CA ILE A 40 -2.66 9.82 -1.86
C ILE A 40 -3.02 8.64 -2.77
N ASP A 41 -2.98 8.87 -4.07
CA ASP A 41 -3.32 7.88 -5.08
C ASP A 41 -2.04 7.30 -5.70
N GLU A 42 -1.93 5.97 -5.66
CA GLU A 42 -0.79 5.18 -6.15
C GLU A 42 0.61 5.75 -5.82
N PRO A 43 0.95 6.00 -4.55
CA PRO A 43 2.26 6.53 -4.18
C PRO A 43 3.44 5.64 -4.60
N SER A 44 3.23 4.34 -4.84
CA SER A 44 4.24 3.39 -5.32
C SER A 44 4.59 3.50 -6.81
N ALA A 45 3.85 4.29 -7.60
CA ALA A 45 4.08 4.44 -9.03
C ALA A 45 5.50 4.90 -9.35
N TYR A 46 6.14 4.25 -10.33
CA TYR A 46 7.52 4.51 -10.77
C TYR A 46 8.63 4.34 -9.72
N LEU A 47 8.31 3.95 -8.49
CA LEU A 47 9.27 3.73 -7.42
C LEU A 47 9.78 2.27 -7.44
N ASP A 48 11.08 2.11 -7.21
CA ASP A 48 11.68 0.80 -6.94
C ASP A 48 11.33 0.29 -5.52
N SER A 49 11.74 -0.95 -5.20
CA SER A 49 11.38 -1.57 -3.92
C SER A 49 11.91 -0.83 -2.69
N GLU A 50 13.08 -0.19 -2.78
CA GLU A 50 13.64 0.57 -1.65
C GLU A 50 12.88 1.90 -1.50
N GLN A 51 12.66 2.60 -2.60
CA GLN A 51 11.94 3.86 -2.64
C GLN A 51 10.49 3.71 -2.14
N ARG A 52 9.80 2.63 -2.48
CA ARG A 52 8.45 2.33 -1.95
C ARG A 52 8.44 2.19 -0.43
N LEU A 53 9.41 1.45 0.12
CA LEU A 53 9.53 1.29 1.58
C LEU A 53 9.79 2.63 2.27
N VAL A 54 10.65 3.46 1.67
CA VAL A 54 10.95 4.80 2.19
C VAL A 54 9.72 5.71 2.11
N ALA A 55 9.02 5.71 0.98
CA ALA A 55 7.78 6.48 0.80
C ALA A 55 6.71 6.07 1.82
N ALA A 56 6.48 4.77 2.00
CA ALA A 56 5.53 4.23 2.97
C ALA A 56 5.87 4.66 4.41
N LYS A 57 7.16 4.58 4.78
CA LYS A 57 7.66 5.07 6.09
C LYS A 57 7.41 6.56 6.29
N VAL A 58 7.69 7.36 5.27
CA VAL A 58 7.50 8.82 5.32
C VAL A 58 6.03 9.17 5.49
N ILE A 59 5.14 8.55 4.69
CA ILE A 59 3.69 8.77 4.76
C ILE A 59 3.16 8.41 6.15
N LYS A 60 3.43 7.18 6.62
CA LYS A 60 2.95 6.71 7.93
C LYS A 60 3.41 7.61 9.07
N ARG A 61 4.71 7.93 9.08
CA ARG A 61 5.32 8.75 10.13
C ARG A 61 4.75 10.16 10.13
N PHE A 62 4.56 10.76 8.96
CA PHE A 62 4.01 12.11 8.85
C PHE A 62 2.57 12.16 9.36
N ILE A 63 1.70 11.29 8.86
CA ILE A 63 0.27 11.24 9.24
C ILE A 63 0.13 11.01 10.75
N LEU A 64 0.90 10.06 11.32
CA LEU A 64 0.88 9.75 12.75
C LEU A 64 1.35 10.91 13.61
N HIS A 65 2.49 11.54 13.29
CA HIS A 65 3.02 12.65 14.09
C HIS A 65 2.16 13.91 13.99
N ALA A 66 1.63 14.20 12.80
CA ALA A 66 0.77 15.36 12.58
C ALA A 66 -0.66 15.14 13.13
N LYS A 67 -0.99 13.92 13.59
CA LYS A 67 -2.33 13.50 14.04
C LYS A 67 -3.40 13.81 12.98
N LYS A 68 -3.08 13.52 11.71
CA LYS A 68 -3.96 13.75 10.56
C LYS A 68 -4.53 12.44 10.05
N THR A 69 -5.47 12.53 9.11
CA THR A 69 -6.04 11.36 8.44
C THR A 69 -5.47 11.23 7.04
N GLY A 70 -5.21 10.01 6.57
CA GLY A 70 -4.81 9.75 5.18
C GLY A 70 -5.63 8.64 4.56
N PHE A 71 -6.11 8.86 3.33
CA PHE A 71 -6.61 7.82 2.45
C PHE A 71 -5.52 7.52 1.42
N VAL A 72 -5.14 6.26 1.32
CA VAL A 72 -4.14 5.80 0.37
C VAL A 72 -4.75 4.73 -0.51
N VAL A 73 -4.65 4.93 -1.83
CA VAL A 73 -5.00 3.91 -2.83
C VAL A 73 -3.71 3.26 -3.28
N GLU A 74 -3.65 1.93 -3.21
CA GLU A 74 -2.45 1.18 -3.53
C GLU A 74 -2.77 -0.16 -4.20
N HIS A 75 -1.85 -0.57 -5.08
CA HIS A 75 -1.82 -1.89 -5.67
C HIS A 75 -0.68 -2.76 -5.11
N ASP A 76 0.26 -2.16 -4.36
CA ASP A 76 1.33 -2.87 -3.67
C ASP A 76 0.87 -3.35 -2.27
N PHE A 77 0.76 -4.66 -2.09
CA PHE A 77 0.31 -5.28 -0.84
C PHE A 77 1.18 -4.93 0.37
N ILE A 78 2.50 -4.80 0.18
CA ILE A 78 3.43 -4.52 1.28
C ILE A 78 3.23 -3.09 1.74
N MET A 79 3.15 -2.16 0.78
CA MET A 79 2.91 -0.76 1.08
C MET A 79 1.52 -0.54 1.72
N ALA A 80 0.48 -1.15 1.15
CA ALA A 80 -0.88 -1.05 1.68
C ALA A 80 -0.97 -1.58 3.12
N THR A 81 -0.45 -2.78 3.39
CA THR A 81 -0.49 -3.39 4.73
C THR A 81 0.39 -2.64 5.74
N TYR A 82 1.50 -2.04 5.30
CA TYR A 82 2.33 -1.20 6.16
C TYR A 82 1.64 0.10 6.56
N LEU A 83 0.90 0.73 5.63
CA LEU A 83 0.25 2.03 5.82
C LEU A 83 -1.11 1.94 6.52
N ALA A 84 -1.88 0.90 6.27
CA ALA A 84 -3.29 0.86 6.63
C ALA A 84 -3.55 0.42 8.08
N ASP A 85 -4.35 1.22 8.79
CA ASP A 85 -5.01 0.80 10.04
C ASP A 85 -6.35 0.09 9.74
N ARG A 86 -7.03 0.55 8.69
CA ARG A 86 -8.29 0.01 8.15
C ARG A 86 -8.24 0.01 6.64
N VAL A 87 -9.02 -0.88 6.01
CA VAL A 87 -9.08 -1.00 4.56
C VAL A 87 -10.50 -0.86 4.04
N VAL A 88 -10.63 -0.26 2.86
CA VAL A 88 -11.87 -0.21 2.07
C VAL A 88 -11.66 -1.07 0.84
N VAL A 89 -12.45 -2.14 0.72
CA VAL A 89 -12.41 -3.02 -0.44
C VAL A 89 -13.40 -2.52 -1.47
N PHE A 90 -12.98 -2.47 -2.73
CA PHE A 90 -13.84 -2.18 -3.87
C PHE A 90 -14.14 -3.49 -4.61
N ASP A 91 -15.42 -3.74 -4.88
CA ASP A 91 -15.88 -4.89 -5.65
C ASP A 91 -16.65 -4.41 -6.89
N GLY A 92 -16.67 -5.21 -7.95
CA GLY A 92 -17.46 -4.92 -9.15
C GLY A 92 -16.84 -5.45 -10.42
N ILE A 93 -17.31 -4.94 -11.56
CA ILE A 93 -16.77 -5.27 -12.87
C ILE A 93 -16.13 -4.00 -13.43
N PRO A 94 -14.80 -4.00 -13.73
CA PRO A 94 -14.13 -2.84 -14.30
C PRO A 94 -14.88 -2.26 -15.49
N SER A 95 -15.00 -0.94 -15.55
CA SER A 95 -15.74 -0.21 -16.59
C SER A 95 -17.25 -0.48 -16.68
N ILE A 96 -17.86 -1.21 -15.74
CA ILE A 96 -19.31 -1.48 -15.71
C ILE A 96 -19.93 -1.03 -14.39
N SER A 97 -19.44 -1.55 -13.26
CA SER A 97 -20.00 -1.25 -11.95
C SER A 97 -18.96 -1.38 -10.85
N THR A 98 -19.09 -0.56 -9.80
CA THR A 98 -18.19 -0.59 -8.65
C THR A 98 -18.97 -0.31 -7.36
N CYS A 99 -18.58 -0.98 -6.28
CA CYS A 99 -19.14 -0.80 -4.96
C CYS A 99 -18.00 -0.75 -3.93
N ALA A 100 -17.87 0.40 -3.27
CA ALA A 100 -16.96 0.56 -2.13
C ALA A 100 -17.62 0.01 -0.86
N ARG A 101 -16.89 -0.79 -0.09
CA ARG A 101 -17.36 -1.30 1.21
C ARG A 101 -17.08 -0.28 2.33
N THR A 102 -17.71 -0.47 3.49
CA THR A 102 -17.36 0.28 4.70
C THR A 102 -15.92 -0.04 5.12
N PRO A 103 -15.19 0.87 5.78
CA PRO A 103 -13.87 0.58 6.33
C PRO A 103 -13.89 -0.62 7.30
N GLN A 104 -13.04 -1.61 7.05
CA GLN A 104 -12.92 -2.84 7.85
C GLN A 104 -11.53 -2.93 8.49
N SER A 105 -11.35 -3.83 9.45
CA SER A 105 -10.01 -4.17 9.94
C SER A 105 -9.16 -4.71 8.80
N LEU A 106 -7.84 -4.55 8.92
CA LEU A 106 -6.89 -5.02 7.91
C LEU A 106 -7.09 -6.52 7.62
N LEU A 107 -7.17 -7.36 8.65
CA LEU A 107 -7.38 -8.81 8.48
C LEU A 107 -8.66 -9.14 7.72
N THR A 108 -9.80 -8.58 8.13
CA THR A 108 -11.10 -8.89 7.52
C THR A 108 -11.17 -8.42 6.07
N GLY A 109 -10.72 -7.20 5.79
CA GLY A 109 -10.77 -6.66 4.43
C GLY A 109 -9.78 -7.34 3.49
N MET A 110 -8.56 -7.62 3.95
CA MET A 110 -7.57 -8.35 3.12
C MET A 110 -8.03 -9.78 2.81
N ASN A 111 -8.66 -10.48 3.76
CA ASN A 111 -9.22 -11.80 3.48
C ASN A 111 -10.31 -11.74 2.40
N LYS A 112 -11.23 -10.78 2.46
CA LYS A 112 -12.27 -10.61 1.42
C LYS A 112 -11.68 -10.25 0.06
N PHE A 113 -10.72 -9.33 0.02
CA PHE A 113 -10.07 -8.92 -1.22
C PHE A 113 -9.29 -10.07 -1.85
N LEU A 114 -8.51 -10.82 -1.08
CA LEU A 114 -7.74 -11.95 -1.60
C LEU A 114 -8.62 -13.13 -2.00
N GLN A 115 -9.73 -13.34 -1.29
CA GLN A 115 -10.74 -14.32 -1.65
C GLN A 115 -11.37 -14.02 -3.01
N SER A 116 -11.68 -12.74 -3.32
CA SER A 116 -12.23 -12.38 -4.64
C SER A 116 -11.23 -12.58 -5.78
N LEU A 117 -9.93 -12.46 -5.49
CA LEU A 117 -8.84 -12.78 -6.43
C LEU A 117 -8.50 -14.28 -6.49
N ASN A 118 -9.07 -15.11 -5.61
CA ASN A 118 -8.73 -16.53 -5.45
C ASN A 118 -7.23 -16.80 -5.21
N ILE A 119 -6.55 -15.88 -4.52
CA ILE A 119 -5.11 -15.92 -4.21
C ILE A 119 -4.92 -15.98 -2.70
N THR A 120 -3.99 -16.79 -2.22
CA THR A 120 -3.60 -16.82 -0.80
C THR A 120 -2.17 -16.35 -0.60
N PHE A 121 -1.92 -15.71 0.56
CA PHE A 121 -0.60 -15.28 0.98
C PHE A 121 -0.13 -16.05 2.21
N ARG A 122 1.15 -16.40 2.20
CA ARG A 122 1.89 -16.87 3.38
C ARG A 122 2.96 -15.87 3.75
N ARG A 123 3.44 -15.90 4.99
CA ARG A 123 4.64 -15.19 5.40
C ARG A 123 5.86 -16.07 5.17
N ASP A 124 6.95 -15.48 4.72
CA ASP A 124 8.25 -16.14 4.73
C ASP A 124 8.79 -16.19 6.17
N PRO A 125 9.20 -17.35 6.69
CA PRO A 125 9.63 -17.48 8.08
C PRO A 125 10.93 -16.72 8.41
N THR A 126 11.73 -16.34 7.40
CA THR A 126 13.03 -15.70 7.63
C THR A 126 12.97 -14.19 7.67
N ASN A 127 12.11 -13.59 6.85
CA ASN A 127 12.05 -12.13 6.65
C ASN A 127 10.64 -11.57 6.77
N PHE A 128 9.66 -12.41 7.14
CA PHE A 128 8.26 -12.07 7.33
C PHE A 128 7.63 -11.37 6.12
N ARG A 129 8.20 -11.46 4.92
CA ARG A 129 7.60 -10.86 3.73
C ARG A 129 6.38 -11.67 3.30
N PRO A 130 5.29 -11.01 2.89
CA PRO A 130 4.16 -11.70 2.28
C PRO A 130 4.60 -12.32 0.95
N ARG A 131 4.29 -13.60 0.76
CA ARG A 131 4.57 -14.40 -0.44
C ARG A 131 3.29 -15.06 -0.93
N ILE A 132 3.02 -14.90 -2.21
CA ILE A 132 1.89 -15.55 -2.89
C ILE A 132 2.13 -17.06 -2.91
N ASN A 133 1.10 -17.84 -2.56
CA ASN A 133 1.13 -19.28 -2.76
C ASN A 133 0.87 -19.61 -4.23
N LYS A 134 1.54 -20.65 -4.74
CA LYS A 134 1.23 -21.18 -6.07
C LYS A 134 -0.17 -21.77 -6.04
N LEU A 135 -0.93 -21.52 -7.11
CA LEU A 135 -2.28 -22.03 -7.29
C LEU A 135 -2.31 -23.55 -7.08
N ASN A 136 -3.24 -24.03 -6.24
CA ASN A 136 -3.44 -25.45 -5.91
C ASN A 136 -2.24 -26.13 -5.21
N SER A 137 -1.28 -25.35 -4.70
CA SER A 137 -0.27 -25.92 -3.79
C SER A 137 -0.93 -26.36 -2.47
N VAL A 138 -0.29 -27.29 -1.75
CA VAL A 138 -0.80 -27.80 -0.46
C VAL A 138 -1.20 -26.66 0.48
N LYS A 139 -0.32 -25.67 0.64
CA LYS A 139 -0.58 -24.49 1.48
C LYS A 139 -1.72 -23.60 0.97
N ASP A 140 -1.90 -23.48 -0.34
CA ASP A 140 -3.01 -22.71 -0.94
C ASP A 140 -4.36 -23.37 -0.62
N VAL A 141 -4.45 -24.69 -0.79
CA VAL A 141 -5.67 -25.47 -0.52
C VAL A 141 -6.03 -25.44 0.96
N GLU A 142 -5.06 -25.68 1.83
CA GLU A 142 -5.25 -25.62 3.30
C GLU A 142 -5.77 -24.24 3.74
N GLN A 143 -5.15 -23.16 3.23
CA GLN A 143 -5.55 -21.79 3.56
C GLN A 143 -6.95 -21.45 3.05
N LYS A 144 -7.30 -21.86 1.83
CA LYS A 144 -8.65 -21.68 1.26
C LYS A 144 -9.71 -22.41 2.07
N HIS A 145 -9.45 -23.67 2.47
CA HIS A 145 -10.37 -24.44 3.31
C HIS A 145 -10.56 -23.82 4.69
N ALA A 146 -9.50 -23.24 5.27
CA ALA A 146 -9.56 -22.56 6.55
C ALA A 146 -10.18 -21.16 6.48
N GLY A 147 -10.37 -20.59 5.28
CA GLY A 147 -10.82 -19.21 5.09
C GLY A 147 -9.74 -18.16 5.41
N ASN A 148 -8.47 -18.56 5.53
CA ASN A 148 -7.35 -17.72 5.92
C ASN A 148 -6.48 -17.38 4.71
N PHE A 149 -6.86 -16.34 3.97
CA PHE A 149 -6.15 -15.84 2.80
C PHE A 149 -5.01 -14.87 3.15
N PHE A 150 -5.10 -14.19 4.30
CA PHE A 150 -4.12 -13.23 4.81
C PHE A 150 -3.77 -13.49 6.28
N PHE A 151 -2.49 -13.29 6.62
CA PHE A 151 -1.97 -13.38 7.99
C PHE A 151 -1.33 -12.05 8.40
N LEU A 152 -1.79 -11.51 9.53
CA LEU A 152 -1.10 -10.45 10.26
C LEU A 152 0.04 -11.08 11.07
N ASP A 153 1.07 -10.29 11.35
CA ASP A 153 2.10 -10.73 12.30
C ASP A 153 1.41 -10.90 13.68
N ASP A 154 1.54 -12.06 14.31
CA ASP A 154 1.27 -12.19 15.74
C ASP A 154 2.38 -11.40 16.47
N GLU A 155 2.00 -10.66 17.52
CA GLU A 155 2.93 -9.92 18.40
C GLU A 155 4.10 -10.78 18.91
#